data_AF-A0A4R5EBB4-F1
#
_entry.id   AF-A0A4R5EBB4-F1
#
_cell.length_a   1.000
_cell.length_b   1.000
_cell.length_c   1.000
_cell.angle_alpha   90.00
_cell.angle_beta   90.00
_cell.angle_gamma   90.00
#
_symmetry.space_group_name_H-M   'P 1'
#
loop_
_entity.id
_entity.type
_entity.pdbx_description
1 polymer ?
#
loop_
_entity_poly.entity_id
_entity_poly.type
_entity_poly.pdbx_seq_one_letter_code
_entity_poly.pdbx_strand_id
1 'polypeptide(L)'
;VPPGPTRITGYALAGDDRTVARVDVSLNGGQTWTQADLDPGNEQWTWQHWHATFDLPPGEVEITARAWDTTGALQPESPAHLWNPKGYVNNSWARIHLNSR
;
A
#
# COMPACT_ATOMS: atom_id res chain seq x y z
N VAL A 1 14.86 8.81 8.09
CA VAL A 1 13.72 8.89 9.03
C VAL A 1 14.21 8.36 10.36
N PRO A 2 13.91 8.94 11.52
CA PRO A 2 14.38 8.37 12.78
C PRO A 2 13.82 6.95 12.98
N PRO A 3 14.59 6.01 13.58
CA PRO A 3 14.05 4.76 14.09
C PRO A 3 13.00 5.04 15.17
N GLY A 4 12.07 4.11 15.35
CA GLY A 4 11.01 4.24 16.33
C GLY A 4 9.60 4.30 15.75
N PRO A 5 8.59 4.59 16.60
CA PRO A 5 7.20 4.68 16.20
C PRO A 5 6.98 5.70 15.07
N THR A 6 6.57 5.21 13.92
CA THR A 6 6.34 6.00 12.71
C THR A 6 4.97 5.65 12.13
N ARG A 7 4.17 6.69 11.91
CA ARG A 7 2.89 6.56 11.20
C ARG A 7 3.14 6.59 9.70
N ILE A 8 2.82 5.49 9.04
CA ILE A 8 2.78 5.37 7.59
C ILE A 8 1.35 5.64 7.14
N THR A 9 1.19 6.47 6.11
CA THR A 9 -0.13 6.86 5.57
C THR A 9 -0.13 6.74 4.06
N GLY A 10 -1.30 6.55 3.48
CA GLY A 10 -1.48 6.61 2.04
C GLY A 10 -2.93 6.68 1.63
N TYR A 11 -3.16 6.41 0.35
CA TYR A 11 -4.49 6.27 -0.23
C TYR A 11 -4.57 4.99 -1.06
N ALA A 12 -5.79 4.53 -1.30
CA ALA A 12 -6.10 3.43 -2.21
C ALA A 12 -7.40 3.76 -2.95
N LEU A 13 -7.57 3.19 -4.14
CA LEU A 13 -8.77 3.38 -4.95
C LEU A 13 -9.14 2.05 -5.61
N ALA A 14 -10.41 1.68 -5.51
CA ALA A 14 -11.01 0.63 -6.32
C ALA A 14 -11.72 1.26 -7.52
N GLY A 15 -11.71 0.56 -8.66
CA GLY A 15 -12.46 0.99 -9.85
C GLY A 15 -13.92 0.55 -9.78
N ASP A 16 -14.73 1.08 -10.70
CA ASP A 16 -16.14 0.75 -10.82
C ASP A 16 -16.95 1.05 -9.53
N ASP A 17 -18.00 0.29 -9.27
CA ASP A 17 -18.86 0.40 -8.09
C ASP A 17 -18.26 -0.22 -6.82
N ARG A 18 -16.96 -0.54 -6.85
CA ARG A 18 -16.23 -1.19 -5.74
C ARG A 18 -15.63 -0.16 -4.80
N THR A 19 -15.33 -0.61 -3.59
CA THR A 19 -14.60 0.18 -2.59
C THR A 19 -13.39 -0.59 -2.08
N VAL A 20 -12.51 0.07 -1.32
CA VAL A 20 -11.32 -0.58 -0.74
C VAL A 20 -11.75 -1.34 0.50
N ALA A 21 -11.62 -2.66 0.49
CA ALA A 21 -11.96 -3.50 1.63
C ALA A 21 -10.82 -3.60 2.65
N ARG A 22 -9.57 -3.55 2.18
CA ARG A 22 -8.39 -3.74 3.04
C ARG A 22 -7.15 -3.10 2.42
N VAL A 23 -6.26 -2.59 3.25
CA VAL A 23 -4.89 -2.25 2.85
C VAL A 23 -3.92 -3.00 3.75
N ASP A 24 -2.93 -3.65 3.16
CA ASP A 24 -1.82 -4.29 3.86
C ASP A 24 -0.54 -3.48 3.64
N VAL A 25 0.24 -3.30 4.71
CA VAL A 25 1.54 -2.63 4.68
C VAL A 25 2.62 -3.59 5.20
N SER A 26 3.78 -3.56 4.55
CA SER A 26 4.96 -4.35 4.89
C SER A 26 6.17 -3.45 5.10
N LEU A 27 7.09 -3.84 5.98
CA LEU A 27 8.41 -3.20 6.16
C LEU A 27 9.58 -4.01 5.59
N ASN A 28 9.30 -5.17 4.98
CA ASN A 28 10.30 -6.11 4.50
C ASN A 28 10.03 -6.57 3.06
N GLY A 29 9.54 -5.65 2.22
CA GLY A 29 9.31 -5.92 0.80
C GLY A 29 8.18 -6.92 0.51
N GLY A 30 7.24 -7.10 1.45
CA GLY A 30 6.07 -7.95 1.26
C GLY A 30 6.20 -9.39 1.77
N GLN A 31 7.25 -9.70 2.56
CA GLN A 31 7.38 -11.00 3.21
C GLN A 31 6.38 -11.18 4.36
N THR A 32 6.18 -10.13 5.15
CA THR A 32 5.14 -10.08 6.20
C THR A 32 4.29 -8.83 6.04
N TRP A 33 3.03 -8.92 6.47
CA TRP A 33 2.01 -7.90 6.26
C TRP A 33 1.31 -7.56 7.57
N THR A 34 1.08 -6.27 7.79
CA THR A 34 0.20 -5.76 8.83
C THR A 34 -0.94 -5.02 8.15
N GLN A 35 -2.17 -5.30 8.56
CA GLN A 35 -3.34 -4.60 8.05
C GLN A 35 -3.35 -3.16 8.57
N ALA A 36 -3.56 -2.20 7.67
CA ALA A 36 -3.73 -0.80 8.01
C ALA A 36 -5.17 -0.49 8.44
N ASP A 37 -5.32 0.58 9.21
CA ASP A 37 -6.61 1.18 9.51
C ASP A 37 -7.08 2.01 8.31
N LEU A 38 -8.35 1.86 7.95
CA LEU A 38 -9.00 2.68 6.93
C LEU A 38 -9.69 3.86 7.60
N ASP A 39 -9.43 5.07 7.13
CA ASP A 39 -10.10 6.27 7.62
C ASP A 39 -11.60 6.25 7.26
N PRO A 40 -12.47 6.99 7.96
CA PRO A 40 -13.87 7.12 7.55
C PRO A 40 -14.01 7.69 6.12
N GLY A 41 -15.08 7.34 5.41
CA GLY A 41 -15.36 7.85 4.05
C GLY A 41 -15.10 6.87 2.90
N ASN A 42 -15.24 5.56 3.15
CA ASN A 42 -15.10 4.51 2.14
C ASN A 42 -16.33 4.43 1.23
N GLU A 43 -16.46 5.41 0.32
CA GLU A 43 -17.57 5.51 -0.61
C GLU A 43 -17.16 5.08 -2.02
N GLN A 44 -18.13 4.78 -2.87
CA GLN A 44 -17.85 4.47 -4.26
C GLN A 44 -17.20 5.68 -4.94
N TRP A 45 -16.23 5.43 -5.80
CA TRP A 45 -15.54 6.46 -6.60
C TRP A 45 -14.68 7.45 -5.80
N THR A 46 -14.53 7.26 -4.49
CA THR A 46 -13.64 8.07 -3.65
C THR A 46 -12.35 7.34 -3.34
N TRP A 47 -11.30 8.11 -3.07
CA TRP A 47 -10.05 7.55 -2.57
C TRP A 47 -10.22 7.22 -1.10
N GLN A 48 -9.84 6.01 -0.72
CA GLN A 48 -9.82 5.57 0.67
C GLN A 48 -8.45 5.89 1.29
N HIS A 49 -8.43 6.78 2.28
CA HIS A 49 -7.22 7.06 3.06
C HIS A 49 -6.97 5.96 4.10
N TRP A 50 -5.71 5.67 4.36
CA TRP A 50 -5.34 4.64 5.33
C TRP A 50 -4.10 5.03 6.11
N HIS A 51 -3.95 4.42 7.28
CA HIS A 51 -2.77 4.59 8.11
C HIS A 51 -2.40 3.32 8.88
N ALA A 52 -1.12 3.16 9.16
CA ALA A 52 -0.59 2.11 10.02
C ALA A 52 0.61 2.65 10.80
N THR A 53 0.69 2.35 12.09
CA THR A 53 1.84 2.73 12.92
C THR A 53 2.76 1.54 13.07
N PHE A 54 4.03 1.73 12.72
CA PHE A 54 5.06 0.72 12.90
C PHE A 54 6.19 1.25 13.75
N ASP A 55 6.90 0.35 14.41
CA ASP A 55 8.21 0.64 14.97
C ASP A 55 9.28 0.42 13.89
N LEU A 56 9.83 1.50 13.33
CA LEU A 56 10.82 1.38 12.27
C LEU A 56 12.16 0.90 12.84
N PRO A 57 12.74 -0.20 12.31
CA PRO A 57 14.08 -0.61 12.69
C PRO A 57 15.10 0.41 12.18
N PRO A 58 16.29 0.52 12.80
CA PRO A 58 17.40 1.27 12.22
C PRO A 58 17.91 0.59 10.94
N GLY A 59 18.40 1.38 9.99
CA GLY A 59 18.94 0.89 8.72
C GLY A 59 17.97 0.97 7.55
N GLU A 60 18.18 0.15 6.52
CA GLU A 60 17.37 0.17 5.31
C GLU A 60 16.02 -0.51 5.53
N VAL A 61 14.95 0.12 5.05
CA VAL A 61 13.58 -0.39 5.13
C VAL A 61 12.92 -0.27 3.76
N GLU A 62 12.32 -1.36 3.29
CA GLU A 62 11.43 -1.36 2.13
C GLU A 62 9.99 -1.41 2.59
N ILE A 63 9.31 -0.27 2.48
CA ILE A 63 7.89 -0.16 2.77
C ILE A 63 7.11 -0.53 1.51
N THR A 64 6.21 -1.50 1.62
CA THR A 64 5.34 -1.94 0.52
C THR A 64 3.89 -1.87 0.94
N ALA A 65 3.02 -1.32 0.10
CA ALA A 65 1.59 -1.26 0.33
C ALA A 65 0.80 -1.93 -0.80
N ARG A 66 -0.27 -2.64 -0.45
CA ARG A 66 -1.21 -3.25 -1.39
C ARG A 66 -2.64 -3.14 -0.88
N ALA A 67 -3.59 -2.93 -1.78
CA ALA A 67 -5.01 -2.84 -1.47
C ALA A 67 -5.81 -4.03 -2.03
N TRP A 68 -6.84 -4.41 -1.29
CA TRP A 68 -7.87 -5.36 -1.69
C TRP A 68 -9.18 -4.61 -1.86
N ASP A 69 -9.88 -4.85 -2.96
CA ASP A 69 -11.22 -4.31 -3.15
C ASP A 69 -12.32 -5.21 -2.54
N THR A 70 -13.56 -4.76 -2.57
CA THR A 70 -14.73 -5.50 -2.09
C THR A 70 -15.02 -6.80 -2.83
N THR A 71 -14.36 -7.06 -3.97
CA THR A 71 -14.44 -8.35 -4.68
C THR A 71 -13.33 -9.33 -4.29
N GLY A 72 -12.38 -8.87 -3.48
CA GLY A 72 -11.19 -9.63 -3.11
C GLY A 72 -10.07 -9.57 -4.16
N ALA A 73 -10.17 -8.68 -5.16
CA ALA A 73 -9.10 -8.49 -6.14
C ALA A 73 -7.92 -7.76 -5.51
N LEU A 74 -6.71 -8.12 -5.95
CA LEU A 74 -5.45 -7.58 -5.45
C LEU A 74 -4.62 -7.01 -6.60
N GLN A 75 -3.84 -5.98 -6.28
CA GLN A 75 -2.81 -5.43 -7.14
C GLN A 75 -1.70 -6.46 -7.50
N PRO A 76 -1.14 -6.44 -8.71
CA PRO A 76 0.01 -7.26 -9.07
C PRO A 76 1.24 -6.91 -8.23
N GLU A 77 2.07 -7.92 -7.93
CA GLU A 77 3.26 -7.71 -7.12
C GLU A 77 4.26 -6.76 -7.78
N SER A 78 4.58 -6.96 -9.06
CA SER A 78 5.69 -6.27 -9.73
C SER A 78 5.23 -5.50 -10.97
N PRO A 79 5.78 -4.31 -11.25
CA PRO A 79 5.53 -3.60 -12.50
C PRO A 79 6.03 -4.39 -13.72
N ALA A 80 6.95 -5.35 -13.54
CA ALA A 80 7.41 -6.22 -14.61
C ALA A 80 6.25 -7.05 -15.22
N HIS A 81 5.24 -7.40 -14.43
CA HIS A 81 4.06 -8.15 -14.92
C HIS A 81 3.06 -7.27 -15.69
N LEU A 82 3.16 -5.95 -15.56
CA LEU A 82 2.25 -4.97 -16.14
C LEU A 82 2.89 -4.17 -17.29
N TRP A 83 4.15 -4.48 -17.61
CA TRP A 83 4.90 -3.71 -18.57
C TRP A 83 4.17 -3.69 -19.91
N ASN A 84 4.06 -2.50 -20.48
CA ASN A 84 3.56 -2.29 -21.82
C ASN A 84 4.28 -1.08 -22.43
N PRO A 85 4.41 -1.01 -23.78
CA PRO A 85 5.20 0.04 -24.43
C PRO A 85 4.75 1.48 -24.12
N LYS A 86 3.51 1.69 -23.69
CA LYS A 86 2.96 3.01 -23.36
C LYS A 86 2.99 3.34 -21.87
N GLY A 87 3.34 2.38 -21.01
CA GLY A 87 3.39 2.57 -19.56
C GLY A 87 2.02 2.74 -18.89
N TYR A 88 0.92 2.29 -19.49
CA TYR A 88 -0.42 2.45 -18.93
C TYR A 88 -0.76 1.42 -17.86
N VAL A 89 -1.69 1.77 -16.96
CA VAL A 89 -2.32 0.87 -15.98
C VAL A 89 -1.31 0.15 -15.07
N ASN A 90 -0.23 0.82 -14.70
CA ASN A 90 0.64 0.31 -13.65
C ASN A 90 -0.04 0.53 -12.30
N ASN A 91 -0.66 -0.53 -11.78
CA ASN A 91 -1.25 -0.60 -10.45
C ASN A 91 -0.54 -1.64 -9.58
N SER A 92 0.74 -1.93 -9.85
CA SER A 92 1.53 -2.85 -9.02
C SER A 92 1.70 -2.33 -7.58
N TRP A 93 2.13 -3.18 -6.65
CA TRP A 93 2.35 -2.77 -5.25
C TRP A 93 3.27 -1.55 -5.19
N ALA A 94 2.83 -0.53 -4.44
CA ALA A 94 3.62 0.66 -4.21
C ALA A 94 4.77 0.31 -3.27
N ARG A 95 5.99 0.78 -3.60
CA ARG A 95 7.22 0.52 -2.83
C ARG A 95 7.95 1.82 -2.57
N ILE A 96 8.47 1.95 -1.35
CA ILE A 96 9.34 3.05 -0.94
C ILE A 96 10.54 2.46 -0.18
N HIS A 97 11.74 2.79 -0.63
CA HIS A 97 12.97 2.51 0.11
C HIS A 97 13.36 3.74 0.91
N LEU A 98 13.62 3.54 2.20
CA LEU A 98 14.14 4.60 3.07
C LEU A 98 15.25 4.07 3.96
N ASN A 99 16.04 5.01 4.48
CA ASN A 99 17.02 4.73 5.51
C ASN A 99 16.57 5.33 6.85
N SER A 100 16.51 4.48 7.86
CA SER A 100 16.12 4.78 9.22
C SER A 100 17.36 5.07 10.07
N ARG A 101 17.62 6.34 10.38
CA ARG A 101 18.82 6.83 11.10
C ARG A 101 18.47 7.96 12.04
#